data_AF-A0A077NI24-F1
#
_entry.id   AF-A0A077NI24-F1
#
_cell.length_a   1.000
_cell.length_b   1.000
_cell.length_c   1.000
_cell.angle_alpha   90.00
_cell.angle_beta   90.00
_cell.angle_gamma   90.00
#
_symmetry.space_group_name_H-M   'P 1'
#
loop_
_entity.id
_entity.type
_entity.pdbx_description
1 polymer ?
#
loop_
_entity_poly.entity_id
_entity_poly.type
_entity_poly.pdbx_seq_one_letter_code
_entity_poly.pdbx_strand_id
1 'polypeptide(L)'
;MGMLSELNNLLDTIPLWKRLKSVPDEVEQLKQRIAELEVYIQAKPGDKCPKCGMMSYSLDRTEPDPTFHDLGVQRDVYSCSKCGYETFKQR
;
A
#
# COMPACT_ATOMS: atom_id res chain seq x y z
N MET A 1 -18.49 -48.20 -6.61
CA MET A 1 -17.37 -47.25 -6.46
C MET A 1 -16.98 -46.84 -7.86
N GLY A 2 -17.18 -45.56 -8.22
CA GLY A 2 -17.16 -45.13 -9.63
C GLY A 2 -15.76 -44.80 -10.12
N MET A 3 -15.47 -45.06 -11.39
CA MET A 3 -14.17 -44.76 -12.04
C MET A 3 -13.65 -43.34 -11.78
N LEU A 4 -14.55 -42.37 -11.55
CA LEU A 4 -14.20 -40.98 -11.24
C LEU A 4 -13.49 -40.82 -9.89
N SER A 5 -13.83 -41.61 -8.87
CA SER A 5 -13.13 -41.56 -7.57
C SER A 5 -11.73 -42.16 -7.65
N GLU A 6 -11.54 -43.17 -8.50
CA GLU A 6 -10.24 -43.82 -8.72
C GLU A 6 -9.28 -42.91 -9.49
N LEU A 7 -9.79 -42.18 -10.49
CA LEU A 7 -9.05 -41.13 -11.19
C LEU A 7 -8.59 -40.00 -10.25
N ASN A 8 -9.46 -39.54 -9.35
CA ASN A 8 -9.09 -38.51 -8.37
C ASN A 8 -7.96 -38.99 -7.43
N ASN A 9 -8.03 -40.24 -6.95
CA ASN A 9 -6.98 -40.81 -6.10
C ASN A 9 -5.63 -40.94 -6.84
N LEU A 10 -5.65 -41.29 -8.12
CA LEU A 10 -4.46 -41.35 -8.98
C LEU A 10 -3.85 -39.96 -9.25
N LEU A 11 -4.69 -38.94 -9.41
CA LEU A 11 -4.24 -37.56 -9.59
C LEU A 11 -3.62 -37.00 -8.31
N ASP A 12 -4.11 -37.38 -7.12
CA ASP A 12 -3.55 -36.95 -5.83
C ASP A 12 -2.16 -37.56 -5.53
N THR A 13 -1.78 -38.65 -6.20
CA THR A 13 -0.40 -39.17 -6.17
C THR A 13 0.60 -38.29 -6.93
N ILE A 14 0.14 -37.43 -7.85
CA ILE A 14 1.00 -36.56 -8.64
C ILE A 14 1.19 -35.24 -7.88
N PRO A 15 2.42 -34.88 -7.47
CA PRO A 15 2.69 -33.68 -6.66
C PRO A 15 2.21 -32.37 -7.30
N LEU A 16 2.20 -32.32 -8.63
CA LEU A 16 1.73 -31.16 -9.41
C LEU A 16 0.23 -30.91 -9.24
N TRP A 17 -0.59 -31.97 -9.19
CA TRP A 17 -2.04 -31.86 -9.07
C TRP A 17 -2.48 -31.38 -7.69
N LYS A 18 -1.76 -31.77 -6.63
CA LYS A 18 -1.97 -31.22 -5.29
C LYS A 18 -1.70 -29.71 -5.22
N ARG A 19 -0.64 -29.24 -5.90
CA ARG A 19 -0.37 -27.80 -6.02
C ARG A 19 -1.45 -27.09 -6.81
N LEU A 20 -1.86 -27.64 -7.96
CA LEU A 20 -2.94 -27.06 -8.78
C LEU A 20 -4.27 -26.97 -8.04
N LYS A 21 -4.57 -27.89 -7.11
CA LYS A 21 -5.74 -27.80 -6.24
C LYS A 21 -5.64 -26.69 -5.18
N SER A 22 -4.45 -26.33 -4.71
CA SER A 22 -4.26 -25.26 -3.71
C SER A 22 -4.18 -23.86 -4.32
N VAL A 23 -3.77 -23.74 -5.60
CA VAL A 23 -3.64 -22.44 -6.28
C VAL A 23 -4.92 -21.59 -6.24
N PRO A 24 -6.14 -22.12 -6.51
CA PRO A 24 -7.35 -21.31 -6.44
C PRO A 24 -7.58 -20.68 -5.07
N ASP A 25 -7.38 -21.43 -3.98
CA ASP A 25 -7.55 -20.94 -2.62
C ASP A 25 -6.51 -19.87 -2.27
N GLU A 26 -5.25 -20.09 -2.68
CA GLU A 26 -4.17 -19.11 -2.52
C GLU A 26 -4.47 -17.81 -3.30
N VAL A 27 -5.01 -17.93 -4.52
CA VAL A 27 -5.38 -16.78 -5.35
C VAL A 27 -6.51 -15.98 -4.71
N GLU A 28 -7.54 -16.61 -4.17
CA GLU A 28 -8.64 -15.90 -3.50
C GLU A 28 -8.16 -15.21 -2.22
N GLN A 29 -7.29 -15.86 -1.42
CA GLN A 29 -6.67 -15.22 -0.25
C GLN A 29 -5.82 -14.00 -0.63
N LEU A 30 -5.05 -14.10 -1.72
CA LEU A 30 -4.24 -12.99 -2.20
C LEU A 30 -5.11 -11.83 -2.70
N LYS A 31 -6.20 -12.10 -3.42
CA LYS A 31 -7.15 -11.07 -3.86
C LYS A 31 -7.78 -10.34 -2.68
N GLN A 32 -8.18 -11.05 -1.63
CA GLN A 32 -8.74 -10.45 -0.41
C GLN A 32 -7.72 -9.51 0.27
N ARG A 33 -6.48 -9.97 0.44
CA ARG A 33 -5.41 -9.14 1.01
C ARG A 33 -5.09 -7.90 0.17
N ILE A 34 -5.13 -8.02 -1.16
CA ILE A 34 -4.93 -6.87 -2.05
C ILE A 34 -6.08 -5.87 -1.87
N ALA A 35 -7.34 -6.32 -1.85
CA ALA A 35 -8.49 -5.43 -1.65
C ALA A 35 -8.42 -4.68 -0.31
N GLU A 36 -8.03 -5.34 0.78
CA GLU A 36 -7.83 -4.69 2.08
C GLU A 36 -6.72 -3.62 2.04
N LEU A 37 -5.60 -3.92 1.36
CA LEU A 37 -4.51 -2.97 1.20
C LEU A 37 -4.89 -1.78 0.32
N GLU A 38 -5.65 -2.01 -0.75
CA GLU A 38 -6.15 -0.95 -1.63
C GLU A 38 -7.09 0.00 -0.88
N VAL A 39 -8.03 -0.54 -0.09
CA VAL A 39 -8.90 0.26 0.78
C VAL A 39 -8.07 1.07 1.77
N TYR A 40 -7.05 0.47 2.39
CA TYR A 40 -6.17 1.17 3.33
C TYR A 40 -5.37 2.32 2.67
N ILE A 41 -4.91 2.13 1.44
CA ILE A 41 -4.18 3.17 0.69
C ILE A 41 -5.15 4.30 0.29
N GLN A 42 -6.35 3.97 -0.20
CA GLN A 42 -7.34 4.97 -0.61
C GLN A 42 -7.91 5.77 0.58
N ALA A 43 -8.04 5.14 1.75
CA ALA A 43 -8.64 5.77 2.92
C ALA A 43 -7.74 6.78 3.64
N LYS A 44 -6.43 6.83 3.36
CA LYS A 44 -5.51 7.75 4.03
C LYS A 44 -5.21 8.98 3.18
N PRO A 45 -5.80 10.15 3.50
CA PRO A 45 -5.38 11.40 2.87
C PRO A 45 -3.97 11.73 3.35
N GLY A 46 -2.99 11.67 2.45
CA GLY A 46 -1.61 12.02 2.74
C GLY A 46 -0.64 11.30 1.83
N ASP A 47 0.42 12.00 1.44
CA ASP A 47 1.54 11.44 0.72
C ASP A 47 2.36 10.48 1.61
N LYS A 48 3.22 9.69 0.96
CA LYS A 48 4.16 8.81 1.65
C LYS A 48 5.24 9.65 2.33
N CYS A 49 5.37 9.55 3.64
CA CYS A 49 6.44 10.20 4.38
C CYS A 49 7.82 9.64 3.97
N PRO A 50 8.81 10.48 3.63
CA PRO A 50 10.15 10.02 3.24
C PRO A 50 10.93 9.37 4.38
N LYS A 51 10.57 9.66 5.64
CA LYS A 51 11.27 9.14 6.83
C LYS A 51 10.67 7.82 7.36
N CYS A 52 9.36 7.76 7.56
CA CYS A 52 8.70 6.59 8.17
C CYS A 52 7.92 5.72 7.17
N GLY A 53 7.74 6.17 5.92
CA GLY A 53 7.04 5.41 4.88
C GLY A 53 5.51 5.33 5.04
N MET A 54 4.93 5.96 6.07
CA MET A 54 3.47 6.00 6.25
C MET A 54 2.82 7.07 5.35
N MET A 55 1.60 6.77 4.88
CA MET A 55 0.72 7.67 4.11
C MET A 55 0.03 8.66 5.06
N SER A 56 0.82 9.55 5.65
CA SER A 56 0.33 10.51 6.65
C SER A 56 1.09 11.82 6.60
N TYR A 57 1.72 12.11 5.46
CA TYR A 57 2.49 13.30 5.21
C TYR A 57 1.65 14.26 4.36
N SER A 58 1.36 15.43 4.88
CA SER A 58 0.42 16.37 4.27
C SER A 58 0.93 17.80 4.42
N LEU A 59 0.39 18.71 3.60
CA LEU A 59 0.63 20.14 3.77
C LEU A 59 0.03 20.59 5.11
N ASP A 60 0.86 21.16 5.97
CA ASP A 60 0.46 21.70 7.27
C ASP A 60 0.09 23.17 7.15
N ARG A 61 0.99 23.97 6.55
CA ARG A 61 0.79 25.41 6.37
C ARG A 61 1.65 25.96 5.23
N THR A 62 1.20 27.06 4.65
CA THR A 62 1.98 27.89 3.73
C THR A 62 2.39 29.16 4.47
N GLU A 63 3.69 29.47 4.47
CA GLU A 63 4.25 30.62 5.16
C GLU A 63 5.21 31.40 4.24
N PRO A 64 5.39 32.72 4.43
CA PRO A 64 6.33 33.49 3.63
C PRO A 64 7.78 33.00 3.86
N ASP A 65 8.59 32.97 2.79
CA ASP A 65 9.97 32.50 2.89
C ASP A 65 10.82 33.47 3.72
N PRO A 66 11.58 33.01 4.73
CA PRO A 66 12.32 33.91 5.62
C PRO A 66 13.46 34.67 4.93
N THR A 67 13.91 34.24 3.75
CA THR A 67 15.00 34.89 3.00
C THR A 67 14.45 35.74 1.85
N PHE A 68 13.38 35.27 1.21
CA PHE A 68 12.84 35.88 -0.01
C PHE A 68 11.39 36.37 0.13
N HIS A 69 10.88 36.57 1.35
CA HIS A 69 9.53 37.11 1.56
C HIS A 69 9.33 38.47 0.87
N ASP A 70 10.37 39.30 0.81
CA ASP A 70 10.31 40.62 0.16
C ASP A 70 10.11 40.53 -1.36
N LEU A 71 10.46 39.39 -1.95
CA LEU A 71 10.22 39.09 -3.36
C LEU A 71 8.88 38.37 -3.59
N GLY A 72 8.08 38.17 -2.53
CA GLY A 72 6.79 37.49 -2.59
C GLY A 72 6.87 35.96 -2.59
N VAL A 73 8.04 35.39 -2.30
CA VAL A 73 8.24 33.92 -2.27
C VAL A 73 7.55 33.32 -1.05
N GLN A 74 6.84 32.21 -1.26
CA GLN A 74 6.18 31.44 -0.20
C GLN A 74 6.78 30.04 -0.12
N ARG A 75 6.75 29.45 1.08
CA ARG A 75 7.13 28.08 1.31
C ARG A 75 5.96 27.28 1.89
N ASP A 76 5.77 26.11 1.33
CA ASP A 76 4.80 25.12 1.77
C ASP A 76 5.48 24.19 2.77
N VAL A 77 5.04 24.19 4.02
CA VAL A 77 5.52 23.34 5.10
C VAL A 77 4.66 22.09 5.15
N TYR A 78 5.29 20.94 4.94
CA TYR A 78 4.66 19.63 5.01
C TYR A 78 5.10 18.94 6.30
N SER A 79 4.15 18.30 6.98
CA SER A 79 4.38 17.58 8.23
C SER A 79 3.81 16.16 8.17
N CYS A 80 4.48 15.22 8.83
CA CYS A 80 3.99 13.86 9.01
C CYS A 80 3.40 13.67 10.41
N SER A 81 2.10 13.38 10.48
CA SER A 81 1.37 13.24 11.76
C SER A 81 1.83 12.06 12.63
N LYS A 82 2.57 11.10 12.07
CA LYS A 82 3.03 9.91 12.78
C LYS A 82 4.43 10.01 13.38
N CYS A 83 5.38 10.60 12.65
CA CYS A 83 6.78 10.67 13.07
C CYS A 83 7.26 12.09 13.35
N GLY A 84 6.42 13.11 13.15
CA GLY A 84 6.77 14.52 13.33
C GLY A 84 7.83 15.02 12.36
N TYR A 85 8.02 14.34 11.23
CA TYR A 85 8.95 14.80 10.20
C TYR A 85 8.36 16.00 9.47
N GLU A 86 9.10 17.10 9.45
CA GLU A 86 8.74 18.33 8.76
C GLU A 86 9.75 18.62 7.65
N THR A 87 9.26 19.10 6.51
CA THR A 87 10.09 19.65 5.45
C THR A 87 9.33 20.76 4.75
N PHE A 88 10.06 21.65 4.10
CA PHE A 88 9.47 22.77 3.37
C PHE A 88 9.82 22.66 1.88
N LYS A 89 8.94 23.20 1.04
CA LYS A 89 9.17 23.36 -0.39
C LYS A 89 8.91 24.82 -0.76
N GLN A 90 9.91 25.48 -1.35
CA GLN A 90 9.77 26.83 -1.87
C GLN A 90 8.97 26.80 -3.18
N ARG A 91 8.11 27.80 -3.39
CA ARG A 91 7.29 27.97 -4.58
C ARG A 91 7.78 29.10 -5.47
#